data_AF-A0A0D3AGK4-F1
#
_entry.id   AF-A0A0D3AGK4-F1
#
_cell.length_a   1.000
_cell.length_b   1.000
_cell.length_c   1.000
_cell.angle_alpha   90.00
_cell.angle_beta   90.00
_cell.angle_gamma   90.00
#
_symmetry.space_group_name_H-M   'P 1'
#
loop_
_entity.id
_entity.type
_entity.pdbx_description
1 polymer ?
#
loop_
_entity_poly.entity_id
_entity_poly.type
_entity_poly.pdbx_seq_one_letter_code
_entity_poly.pdbx_strand_id
1 'polypeptide(L)' 'MKNLLIEKVVCGPGHGISVGSLGRYGWEQDVTDITVKNCTLEGTDNGLRIKTWPSAACTTTAAGIHFEDIILNKVSNPI' A
#
# COMPACT_ATOMS: atom_id res chain seq x y z
N MET A 1 11.41 4.98 -0.64
CA MET A 1 10.41 5.84 -1.32
C MET A 1 9.90 6.86 -0.33
N LYS A 2 9.87 8.15 -0.66
CA LYS A 2 9.47 9.21 0.28
C LYS A 2 8.53 10.20 -0.39
N ASN A 3 7.61 10.80 0.37
CA ASN A 3 6.73 11.90 -0.06
C ASN A 3 5.91 11.58 -1.32
N LEU A 4 5.08 10.54 -1.27
CA LEU A 4 4.24 10.14 -2.40
C LEU A 4 2.76 10.40 -2.11
N LEU A 5 2.09 11.11 -3.00
CA LEU A 5 0.64 11.29 -3.00
C LEU A 5 0.01 10.44 -4.11
N ILE A 6 -0.94 9.59 -3.74
CA ILE A 6 -1.86 8.92 -4.65
C ILE A 6 -3.25 9.48 -4.38
N GLU A 7 -3.83 10.16 -5.36
CA GLU A 7 -5.14 10.81 -5.20
C GLU A 7 -6.04 10.58 -6.41
N LYS A 8 -7.35 10.39 -6.17
CA LYS A 8 -8.40 10.29 -7.22
C LYS A 8 -8.17 9.13 -8.20
N VAL A 9 -7.64 8.03 -7.68
CA VAL A 9 -7.42 6.81 -8.46
C VAL A 9 -8.62 5.88 -8.35
N VAL A 10 -9.07 5.33 -9.48
CA VAL A 10 -9.96 4.17 -9.53
C VAL A 10 -9.11 2.93 -9.84
N CYS A 11 -9.15 1.93 -8.96
CA CYS A 11 -8.34 0.72 -9.06
C CYS A 11 -9.26 -0.50 -9.03
N GLY A 12 -9.25 -1.32 -10.08
CA GLY A 12 -10.11 -2.49 -10.11
C GLY A 12 -10.33 -3.05 -11.50
N PRO A 13 -10.48 -4.38 -11.65
CA PRO A 13 -10.17 -5.44 -10.67
C PRO A 13 -8.65 -5.62 -10.47
N GLY A 14 -8.22 -6.42 -9.48
CA GLY A 14 -6.80 -6.72 -9.23
C GLY A 14 -6.41 -6.84 -7.75
N HIS A 15 -5.16 -6.57 -7.39
CA HIS A 15 -4.64 -6.80 -6.04
C HIS A 15 -4.76 -5.61 -5.07
N GLY A 16 -5.39 -4.51 -5.48
CA GLY A 16 -5.52 -3.29 -4.67
C GLY A 16 -4.25 -2.44 -4.59
N ILE A 17 -4.25 -1.47 -3.66
CA ILE A 17 -3.11 -0.60 -3.40
C ILE A 17 -2.28 -1.21 -2.28
N SER A 18 -1.06 -1.62 -2.60
CA SER A 18 -0.17 -2.29 -1.65
C SER A 18 1.14 -1.51 -1.46
N VAL A 19 1.57 -1.34 -0.21
CA VAL A 19 2.94 -0.97 0.14
C VAL A 19 3.77 -2.24 0.33
N GLY A 20 4.85 -2.36 -0.43
CA GLY A 20 5.77 -3.51 -0.39
C GLY A 20 5.61 -4.49 -1.56
N SER A 21 6.08 -5.74 -1.44
CA SER A 21 6.66 -6.31 -0.22
C SER A 21 7.97 -5.65 0.20
N LEU A 22 8.15 -5.47 1.50
CA LEU A 22 9.34 -4.86 2.11
C LEU A 22 10.20 -5.92 2.82
N GLY A 23 11.51 -5.72 2.86
CA GLY A 23 12.50 -6.56 3.53
C GLY A 23 13.01 -7.75 2.70
N ARG A 24 12.69 -7.89 1.41
CA ARG A 24 13.15 -9.06 0.63
C ARG A 24 14.63 -8.96 0.29
N TYR A 25 15.08 -7.78 -0.09
CA TYR A 25 16.43 -7.54 -0.60
C TYR A 25 17.24 -6.68 0.37
N GLY A 26 18.55 -6.88 0.41
CA GLY A 26 19.45 -6.19 1.35
C GLY A 26 19.68 -4.70 1.05
N TRP A 27 19.29 -4.22 -0.14
CA TRP A 27 19.47 -2.84 -0.60
C TRP A 27 18.17 -2.03 -0.59
N GLU A 28 17.11 -2.53 0.04
CA GLU A 28 15.86 -1.78 0.16
C GLU A 28 16.05 -0.56 1.07
N GLN A 29 15.25 0.47 0.81
CA GLN A 29 15.27 1.73 1.54
C GLN A 29 13.92 1.95 2.23
N ASP A 30 13.91 2.85 3.21
CA ASP A 30 12.70 3.23 3.93
C ASP A 30 11.58 3.71 2.99
N VAL A 31 10.35 3.42 3.40
CA VAL A 31 9.13 3.93 2.80
C VAL A 31 8.48 4.89 3.80
N THR A 32 8.55 6.20 3.53
CA THR A 32 8.00 7.21 4.43
C THR A 32 7.07 8.18 3.73
N ASP A 33 6.13 8.76 4.48
CA ASP A 33 5.33 9.91 4.04
C ASP A 33 4.53 9.61 2.77
N ILE A 34 3.73 8.55 2.83
CA ILE A 34 2.87 8.10 1.73
C ILE A 34 1.44 8.49 2.07
N THR A 35 0.75 9.20 1.19
CA THR A 35 -0.67 9.52 1.33
C THR A 35 -1.45 8.90 0.18
N VAL A 36 -2.47 8.13 0.48
CA VAL A 36 -3.46 7.65 -0.48
C VAL A 36 -4.81 8.23 -0.10
N LYS A 37 -5.41 9.05 -0.97
CA LYS A 37 -6.68 9.69 -0.65
C LYS A 37 -7.66 9.80 -1.79
N ASN A 38 -8.95 9.85 -1.49
CA ASN A 38 -10.02 10.01 -2.50
C ASN A 38 -9.97 8.93 -3.59
N CYS A 39 -9.67 7.68 -3.24
CA CYS A 39 -9.54 6.59 -4.21
C CYS A 39 -10.71 5.62 -4.11
N THR A 40 -11.05 4.98 -5.22
CA THR A 40 -12.06 3.92 -5.28
C THR A 40 -11.39 2.61 -5.69
N LEU A 41 -11.53 1.56 -4.87
CA LEU A 41 -11.12 0.21 -5.22
C LEU A 41 -12.37 -0.63 -5.49
N GLU A 42 -12.45 -1.24 -6.67
CA GLU A 42 -13.60 -2.03 -7.10
C GLU A 42 -13.22 -3.44 -7.54
N GLY A 43 -13.84 -4.46 -6.94
CA GLY A 43 -13.65 -5.85 -7.34
C GLY A 43 -12.21 -6.35 -7.17
N THR A 44 -11.44 -5.78 -6.24
CA THR A 44 -10.07 -6.17 -5.95
C THR A 44 -10.00 -7.26 -4.88
N ASP A 45 -8.94 -8.08 -4.93
CA ASP A 45 -8.68 -9.08 -3.91
C ASP A 45 -8.38 -8.44 -2.55
N ASN A 46 -7.70 -7.29 -2.55
CA ASN A 46 -7.37 -6.53 -1.35
C ASN A 46 -7.70 -5.06 -1.59
N GLY A 47 -8.05 -4.33 -0.55
CA GLY A 47 -8.22 -2.88 -0.63
C GLY A 47 -6.86 -2.23 -0.46
N LEU A 48 -6.57 -1.85 0.77
CA LEU A 48 -5.28 -1.30 1.18
C LEU A 48 -4.46 -2.40 1.85
N ARG A 49 -3.15 -2.44 1.65
CA ARG A 49 -2.33 -3.49 2.29
C ARG A 49 -0.88 -3.08 2.47
N ILE A 50 -0.27 -3.46 3.59
CA ILE A 50 1.18 -3.37 3.80
C ILE A 50 1.73 -4.79 3.91
N LYS A 51 2.77 -5.12 3.13
CA LYS A 51 3.37 -6.45 3.09
C LYS A 51 4.85 -6.38 3.47
N THR A 52 5.26 -7.21 4.42
CA THR A 52 6.67 -7.39 4.80
C THR A 52 7.09 -8.84 4.64
N TRP A 53 8.39 -9.07 4.45
CA TRP A 53 8.98 -10.40 4.48
C TRP A 53 9.33 -10.80 5.92
N PRO A 54 8.96 -12.02 6.37
CA PRO A 54 9.20 -12.46 7.74
C PRO A 54 10.69 -12.64 8.06
N SER A 55 11.49 -13.02 7.06
CA SER A 55 12.95 -13.11 7.14
C SER A 55 13.57 -11.94 6.40
N ALA A 56 13.49 -10.74 6.98
CA ALA A 56 13.95 -9.53 6.33
C ALA A 56 15.47 -9.55 6.11
N ALA A 57 15.91 -9.31 4.87
CA ALA A 57 17.33 -9.26 4.50
C ALA A 57 18.03 -7.95 4.94
N CYS A 58 17.24 -6.93 5.30
CA CYS A 58 17.72 -5.68 5.86
C CYS A 58 16.65 -5.08 6.81
N THR A 59 17.04 -4.10 7.62
CA THR A 59 16.11 -3.31 8.42
C THR A 59 15.69 -2.08 7.63
N THR A 60 14.39 -1.94 7.37
CA THR A 60 13.79 -0.76 6.73
C THR A 60 12.59 -0.29 7.53
N THR A 61 12.29 0.99 7.44
CA THR A 61 11.15 1.62 8.10
C THR A 61 10.02 1.86 7.10
N ALA A 62 8.79 1.48 7.48
CA ALA A 62 7.57 1.91 6.84
C ALA A 62 6.78 2.80 7.82
N ALA A 63 6.76 4.11 7.60
CA ALA A 63 6.19 5.08 8.55
C ALA A 63 5.50 6.25 7.84
N GLY A 64 4.56 6.93 8.53
CA GLY A 64 3.85 8.07 7.93
C GLY A 64 3.02 7.67 6.70
N ILE A 65 2.39 6.50 6.73
CA ILE A 65 1.51 6.02 5.67
C ILE A 65 0.07 6.38 6.07
N HIS A 66 -0.55 7.28 5.31
CA HIS A 66 -1.89 7.80 5.55
C HIS A 66 -2.85 7.34 4.46
N PHE A 67 -3.99 6.80 4.85
CA PHE A 67 -5.08 6.40 3.95
C PHE A 67 -6.36 7.15 4.35
N GLU A 68 -6.98 7.84 3.41
CA GLU A 68 -8.11 8.73 3.68
C GLU A 68 -9.15 8.67 2.56
N ASP A 69 -10.44 8.75 2.89
CA ASP A 69 -11.51 8.83 1.88
C ASP A 69 -11.42 7.74 0.78
N ILE A 70 -11.30 6.49 1.22
CA ILE A 70 -11.17 5.33 0.33
C ILE A 70 -12.51 4.60 0.22
N ILE A 71 -13.05 4.51 -0.99
CA ILE A 71 -14.25 3.74 -1.29
C ILE A 71 -13.83 2.32 -1.66
N LEU A 72 -14.28 1.33 -0.89
CA LEU A 72 -14.03 -0.09 -1.14
C LEU A 72 -15.33 -0.76 -1.61
N ASN A 73 -15.42 -1.09 -2.89
CA ASN A 73 -16.60 -1.69 -3.50
C ASN A 73 -16.32 -3.14 -3.94
N LYS A 74 -17.04 -4.11 -3.39
CA LYS A 74 -16.86 -5.55 -3.70
C LYS A 74 -15.39 -6.02 -3.58
N VAL A 75 -14.67 -5.48 -2.60
CA VAL A 75 -13.29 -5.86 -2.31
C VAL A 75 -13.29 -7.05 -1.36
N SER A 76 -12.53 -8.10 -1.68
CA SER A 76 -12.53 -9.34 -0.89
C SER A 76 -11.88 -9.16 0.49
N ASN A 77 -10.72 -8.49 0.55
CA ASN A 77 -10.01 -8.18 1.80
C ASN A 77 -9.81 -6.66 1.93
N PRO A 78 -10.73 -5.91 2.56
CA PRO A 78 -10.69 -4.44 2.59
C PRO A 78 -9.37 -3.82 3.08
N ILE A 79 -8.78 -4.36 4.14
CA ILE A 79 -7.49 -3.91 4.73
C ILE A 79 -6.69 -5.14 5.18
#